data_AF-A0A2Z6P6M7-F1
#
_entry.id   AF-A0A2Z6P6M7-F1
#
_cell.length_a   1.000
_cell.length_b   1.000
_cell.length_c   1.000
_cell.angle_alpha   90.00
_cell.angle_beta   90.00
_cell.angle_gamma   90.00
#
_symmetry.space_group_name_H-M   'P 1'
#
loop_
_entity.id
_entity.type
_entity.pdbx_description
1 polymer ?
#
loop_
_entity_poly.entity_id
_entity_poly.type
_entity_poly.pdbx_seq_one_letter_code
_entity_poly.pdbx_strand_id
1 'polypeptide(L)'
;MEILSQMWSLLGLLTVLQNVLPSQLLSVLHSLYESLQDLLSPYSYFEIPEFNGYCGVELNDLYRHVHLYLNAVNHSPAAACRRLTLSRSPSSNRISFAVAPNHTVHDTFNNHRLSWTHHVDAVQDSLEEKRSFTLRFPKRHRHALLSGYLSHVTSRAEEFERVSRCIRLGGSLTPAHVGEILLRNRKNPDVAMREVLSVMQGKMDVVVAADHTDNEEVGMVAVRSPESVLLMGSPENWDSLSGKKRKEQQHGTSNLDKKVKFFVRLRSLTKSDSGR
;
A
#
# COMPACT_ATOMS: atom_id res chain seq x y z
N MET A 1 -13.50 52.42 -11.34
CA MET A 1 -14.97 52.36 -11.53
C MET A 1 -15.39 51.42 -12.65
N GLU A 2 -14.60 51.30 -13.72
CA GLU A 2 -14.94 50.48 -14.91
C GLU A 2 -15.06 48.97 -14.61
N ILE A 3 -14.15 48.38 -13.84
CA ILE A 3 -14.19 46.94 -13.50
C ILE A 3 -15.50 46.55 -12.79
N LEU A 4 -16.01 47.42 -11.91
CA LEU A 4 -17.27 47.20 -11.22
C LEU A 4 -18.45 47.23 -12.20
N SER A 5 -18.49 48.19 -13.13
CA SER A 5 -19.57 48.23 -14.12
C SER A 5 -19.52 47.05 -15.11
N GLN A 6 -18.31 46.60 -15.48
CA GLN A 6 -18.12 45.39 -16.30
C GLN A 6 -18.63 44.14 -15.57
N MET A 7 -18.36 44.01 -14.27
CA MET A 7 -18.88 42.91 -13.44
C MET A 7 -20.41 42.92 -13.32
N TRP A 8 -21.01 44.08 -13.07
CA TRP A 8 -22.48 44.21 -13.01
C TRP A 8 -23.15 43.93 -14.35
N SER A 9 -22.55 44.36 -15.46
CA SER A 9 -23.02 44.04 -16.80
C SER A 9 -22.94 42.55 -17.11
N LEU A 10 -21.87 41.87 -16.69
CA LEU A 10 -21.69 40.42 -16.85
C LEU A 10 -22.70 39.62 -16.00
N LEU A 11 -22.97 40.06 -14.77
CA LEU A 11 -23.98 39.46 -13.89
C LEU A 11 -25.40 39.64 -14.46
N GLY A 12 -25.71 40.83 -15.00
CA GLY A 12 -26.98 41.11 -15.67
C GLY A 12 -27.17 40.29 -16.94
N LEU A 13 -26.12 40.16 -17.75
CA LEU A 13 -26.14 39.29 -18.93
C LEU A 13 -26.35 37.82 -18.53
N LEU A 14 -25.63 37.33 -17.51
CA LEU A 14 -25.72 35.95 -17.03
C LEU A 14 -27.13 35.62 -16.52
N THR A 15 -27.76 36.54 -15.79
CA THR A 15 -29.12 36.35 -15.26
C THR A 15 -30.20 36.38 -16.35
N VAL A 16 -30.05 37.22 -17.37
CA VAL A 16 -30.92 37.18 -18.58
C VAL A 16 -30.70 35.87 -19.35
N LEU A 17 -29.45 35.43 -19.46
CA LEU A 17 -29.11 34.17 -20.11
C LEU A 17 -29.74 32.97 -19.39
N GLN A 18 -29.80 32.99 -18.05
CA GLN A 18 -30.44 31.96 -17.25
C GLN A 18 -31.97 31.98 -17.31
N ASN A 19 -32.60 33.14 -17.45
CA ASN A 19 -34.07 33.28 -17.44
C ASN A 19 -34.73 33.13 -18.82
N VAL A 20 -34.00 33.40 -19.92
CA VAL A 20 -34.59 33.46 -21.26
C VAL A 20 -34.21 32.25 -22.12
N LEU A 21 -33.11 31.54 -21.82
CA LEU A 21 -32.71 30.39 -22.64
C LEU A 21 -33.49 29.12 -22.29
N PRO A 22 -34.10 28.44 -23.29
CA PRO A 22 -34.55 27.06 -23.17
C PRO A 22 -33.40 26.14 -22.71
N SER A 23 -33.73 25.08 -21.97
CA SER A 23 -32.76 24.09 -21.46
C SER A 23 -31.82 23.52 -22.52
N GLN A 24 -32.26 23.47 -23.78
CA GLN A 24 -31.46 23.02 -24.91
C GLN A 24 -30.34 24.00 -25.31
N LEU A 25 -30.56 25.31 -25.21
CA LEU A 25 -29.49 26.28 -25.45
C LEU A 25 -28.50 26.29 -24.29
N LEU A 26 -28.98 26.08 -23.07
CA LEU A 26 -28.12 25.95 -21.89
C LEU A 26 -27.19 24.74 -22.01
N SER A 27 -27.67 23.60 -22.51
CA SER A 27 -26.81 22.43 -22.76
C SER A 27 -25.76 22.67 -23.86
N VAL A 28 -26.09 23.43 -24.91
CA VAL A 28 -25.11 23.85 -25.93
C VAL A 28 -24.12 24.86 -25.37
N LEU A 29 -24.57 25.83 -24.57
CA LEU A 29 -23.71 26.80 -23.88
C LEU A 29 -22.74 26.07 -22.95
N HIS A 30 -23.23 25.09 -22.19
CA HIS A 30 -22.42 24.25 -21.32
C HIS A 30 -21.41 23.42 -22.11
N SER A 31 -21.80 22.80 -23.22
CA SER A 31 -20.85 22.04 -24.04
C SER A 31 -19.80 22.92 -24.73
N LEU A 32 -20.18 24.13 -25.16
CA LEU A 32 -19.24 25.13 -25.67
C LEU A 32 -18.29 25.62 -24.58
N TYR A 33 -18.80 25.84 -23.36
CA TYR A 33 -18.01 26.21 -22.20
C TYR A 33 -17.00 25.11 -21.84
N GLU A 34 -17.42 23.85 -21.77
CA GLU A 34 -16.52 22.71 -21.54
C GLU A 34 -15.47 22.60 -22.65
N SER A 35 -15.86 22.76 -23.92
CA SER A 35 -14.94 22.75 -25.06
C SER A 35 -13.92 23.89 -25.00
N LEU A 36 -14.36 25.12 -24.67
CA LEU A 36 -13.48 26.27 -24.48
C LEU A 36 -12.55 26.09 -23.29
N GLN A 37 -13.07 25.57 -22.17
CA GLN A 37 -12.28 25.24 -20.99
C GLN A 37 -11.24 24.16 -21.31
N ASP A 38 -11.58 23.19 -22.15
CA ASP A 38 -10.65 22.18 -22.63
C ASP A 38 -9.58 22.76 -23.56
N LEU A 39 -9.94 23.72 -24.41
CA LEU A 39 -9.01 24.37 -25.33
C LEU A 39 -8.01 25.27 -24.58
N LEU A 40 -8.48 25.93 -23.52
CA LEU A 40 -7.67 26.82 -22.69
C LEU A 40 -6.88 26.07 -21.60
N SER A 41 -7.34 24.89 -21.18
CA SER A 41 -6.66 24.11 -20.14
C SER A 41 -5.33 23.55 -20.66
N PRO A 42 -4.18 23.97 -20.09
CA PRO A 42 -2.88 23.48 -20.53
C PRO A 42 -2.57 22.04 -20.06
N TYR A 43 -3.41 21.47 -19.18
CA TYR A 43 -3.22 20.16 -18.58
C TYR A 43 -4.39 19.22 -18.88
N SER A 44 -4.10 17.96 -19.16
CA SER A 44 -5.05 16.85 -19.16
C SER A 44 -5.04 16.14 -17.82
N TYR A 45 -6.20 15.64 -17.41
CA TYR A 45 -6.41 14.91 -16.18
C TYR A 45 -6.88 13.49 -16.51
N PHE A 46 -6.30 12.49 -15.86
CA PHE A 46 -6.69 11.08 -16.01
C PHE A 46 -7.03 10.52 -14.64
N GLU A 47 -8.27 10.10 -14.46
CA GLU A 47 -8.71 9.47 -13.23
C GLU A 47 -8.57 7.94 -13.32
N ILE A 48 -8.04 7.34 -12.26
CA ILE A 48 -7.85 5.91 -12.10
C ILE A 48 -8.61 5.50 -10.83
N PRO A 49 -9.81 4.91 -10.96
CA PRO A 49 -10.60 4.48 -9.81
C PRO A 49 -9.98 3.24 -9.15
N GLU A 50 -10.21 3.05 -7.84
CA GLU A 50 -9.78 1.85 -7.11
C GLU A 50 -10.41 0.57 -7.64
N PHE A 51 -11.67 0.64 -8.10
CA PHE A 51 -12.42 -0.50 -8.62
C PHE A 51 -12.85 -0.27 -10.07
N ASN A 52 -12.87 -1.34 -10.85
CA ASN A 52 -13.42 -1.37 -12.20
C ASN A 52 -14.95 -1.54 -12.12
N GLY A 53 -15.70 -0.61 -12.73
CA GLY A 53 -17.16 -0.66 -12.80
C GLY A 53 -17.88 -0.24 -11.52
N TYR A 54 -19.19 -0.48 -11.49
CA TYR A 54 -20.10 0.09 -10.48
C TYR A 54 -20.26 -0.74 -9.20
N CYS A 55 -19.84 -2.01 -9.19
CA CYS A 55 -20.12 -2.93 -8.07
C CYS A 55 -18.90 -3.24 -7.18
N GLY A 56 -17.74 -2.62 -7.41
CA GLY A 56 -16.57 -2.79 -6.53
C GLY A 56 -15.95 -4.19 -6.49
N VAL A 57 -16.37 -5.10 -7.36
CA VAL A 57 -15.94 -6.51 -7.31
C VAL A 57 -14.53 -6.69 -7.87
N GLU A 58 -14.17 -5.91 -8.88
CA GLU A 58 -12.89 -6.01 -9.56
C GLU A 58 -12.01 -4.82 -9.16
N LEU A 59 -10.89 -5.10 -8.50
CA LEU A 59 -9.88 -4.09 -8.19
C LEU A 59 -9.15 -3.67 -9.46
N ASN A 60 -8.90 -2.38 -9.61
CA ASN A 60 -8.13 -1.86 -10.71
C ASN A 60 -6.64 -2.14 -10.48
N ASP A 61 -6.06 -3.03 -11.29
CA ASP A 61 -4.64 -3.34 -11.21
C ASP A 61 -3.74 -2.12 -11.41
N LEU A 62 -4.14 -1.19 -12.28
CA LEU A 62 -3.38 0.04 -12.49
C LEU A 62 -3.40 0.93 -11.23
N TYR A 63 -4.53 0.98 -10.52
CA TYR A 63 -4.61 1.67 -9.24
C TYR A 63 -3.64 1.06 -8.22
N ARG A 64 -3.59 -0.28 -8.13
CA ARG A 64 -2.66 -0.99 -7.25
C ARG A 64 -1.20 -0.69 -7.61
N HIS A 65 -0.85 -0.71 -8.89
CA HIS A 65 0.51 -0.38 -9.34
C HIS A 65 0.89 1.08 -9.03
N VAL A 66 0.00 2.03 -9.29
CA VAL A 66 0.21 3.45 -8.97
C VAL A 66 0.39 3.64 -7.47
N HIS A 67 -0.44 3.00 -6.65
CA HIS A 67 -0.35 3.08 -5.20
C HIS A 67 1.03 2.60 -4.69
N LEU A 68 1.50 1.45 -5.17
CA LEU A 68 2.82 0.92 -4.83
C LEU A 68 3.96 1.81 -5.32
N TYR A 69 3.87 2.29 -6.57
CA TYR A 69 4.85 3.19 -7.17
C TYR A 69 4.99 4.48 -6.38
N LEU A 70 3.88 5.16 -6.07
CA LEU A 70 3.92 6.41 -5.32
C LEU A 70 4.49 6.22 -3.92
N ASN A 71 4.13 5.13 -3.23
CA ASN A 71 4.71 4.82 -1.92
C ASN A 71 6.22 4.59 -1.98
N ALA A 72 6.72 3.97 -3.06
CA ALA A 72 8.16 3.80 -3.26
C ALA A 72 8.87 5.11 -3.62
N VAL A 73 8.27 5.94 -4.48
CA VAL A 73 8.83 7.22 -4.94
C VAL A 73 8.86 8.27 -3.83
N ASN A 74 7.96 8.19 -2.85
CA ASN A 74 7.95 9.08 -1.68
C ASN A 74 9.25 9.07 -0.87
N HIS A 75 10.08 8.02 -0.99
CA HIS A 75 11.39 7.96 -0.36
C HIS A 75 12.47 8.79 -1.09
N SER A 76 12.19 9.30 -2.29
CA SER A 76 13.07 10.19 -3.04
C SER A 76 12.86 11.65 -2.63
N PRO A 77 13.93 12.40 -2.27
CA PRO A 77 13.81 13.79 -1.84
C PRO A 77 13.27 14.74 -2.93
N ALA A 78 13.41 14.37 -4.22
CA ALA A 78 12.93 15.16 -5.34
C ALA A 78 11.41 15.07 -5.57
N ALA A 79 10.78 13.98 -5.12
CA ALA A 79 9.36 13.69 -5.28
C ALA A 79 8.61 13.66 -3.94
N ALA A 80 9.26 14.10 -2.85
CA ALA A 80 8.80 13.91 -1.49
C ALA A 80 7.41 14.53 -1.26
N CYS A 81 6.44 13.66 -0.98
CA CYS A 81 5.13 14.03 -0.52
C CYS A 81 5.22 14.67 0.89
N ARG A 82 4.66 15.87 1.06
CA ARG A 82 4.70 16.61 2.34
C ARG A 82 3.67 16.14 3.37
N ARG A 83 2.68 15.34 2.95
CA ARG A 83 1.61 14.84 3.82
C ARG A 83 1.39 13.35 3.60
N LEU A 84 1.72 12.55 4.61
CA LEU A 84 1.62 11.10 4.57
C LEU A 84 0.62 10.60 5.62
N THR A 85 -0.10 9.55 5.28
CA THR A 85 -0.88 8.73 6.21
C THR A 85 0.02 7.61 6.71
N LEU A 86 0.08 7.42 8.03
CA LEU A 86 0.80 6.32 8.65
C LEU A 86 -0.19 5.27 9.12
N SER A 87 0.09 4.00 8.83
CA SER A 87 -0.68 2.87 9.31
C SER A 87 0.24 1.81 9.90
N ARG A 88 -0.27 1.05 10.86
CA ARG A 88 0.43 -0.09 11.46
C ARG A 88 -0.55 -1.21 11.67
N SER A 89 -0.21 -2.40 11.18
CA SER A 89 -0.99 -3.60 11.45
C SER A 89 -0.81 -4.04 12.91
N PRO A 90 -1.85 -4.52 13.61
CA PRO A 90 -1.71 -5.13 14.93
C PRO A 90 -0.75 -6.33 14.94
N SER A 91 -0.57 -7.00 13.80
CA SER A 91 0.29 -8.18 13.64
C SER A 91 1.74 -7.86 13.25
N SER A 92 2.09 -6.59 13.03
CA SER A 92 3.43 -6.21 12.58
C SER A 92 3.92 -4.93 13.24
N ASN A 93 5.20 -4.91 13.63
CA ASN A 93 5.84 -3.69 14.13
C ASN A 93 6.29 -2.75 12.98
N ARG A 94 6.00 -3.09 11.72
CA ARG A 94 6.32 -2.25 10.57
C ARG A 94 5.27 -1.16 10.40
N ILE A 95 5.73 0.09 10.36
CA ILE A 95 4.89 1.24 10.00
C ILE A 95 4.88 1.38 8.47
N SER A 96 3.69 1.39 7.89
CA SER A 96 3.47 1.70 6.47
C SER A 96 3.15 3.18 6.30
N PHE A 97 3.69 3.76 5.23
CA PHE A 97 3.48 5.14 4.83
C PHE A 97 2.71 5.15 3.52
N ALA A 98 1.66 5.95 3.44
CA ALA A 98 0.86 6.15 2.24
C ALA A 98 0.65 7.64 1.97
N VAL A 99 0.36 8.02 0.73
CA VAL A 99 0.02 9.40 0.39
C VAL A 99 -1.29 9.79 1.09
N ALA A 100 -1.30 10.95 1.75
CA ALA A 100 -2.50 11.42 2.42
C ALA A 100 -3.65 11.70 1.43
N PRO A 101 -4.90 11.58 1.87
CA PRO A 101 -6.06 11.98 1.07
C PRO A 101 -5.94 13.43 0.59
N ASN A 102 -6.35 13.65 -0.65
CA ASN A 102 -6.39 14.94 -1.35
C ASN A 102 -5.03 15.65 -1.41
N HIS A 103 -3.96 14.87 -1.35
CA HIS A 103 -2.59 15.39 -1.45
C HIS A 103 -1.97 15.05 -2.81
N THR A 104 -1.19 15.99 -3.32
CA THR A 104 -0.54 15.88 -4.63
C THR A 104 0.95 15.54 -4.48
N VAL A 105 1.39 14.51 -5.19
CA VAL A 105 2.79 14.07 -5.33
C VAL A 105 3.30 14.53 -6.69
N HIS A 106 4.49 15.13 -6.72
CA HIS A 106 5.13 15.55 -7.97
C HIS A 106 6.11 14.49 -8.45
N ASP A 107 6.10 14.25 -9.76
CA ASP A 107 7.01 13.31 -10.42
C ASP A 107 7.62 13.94 -11.68
N THR A 108 8.70 13.35 -12.18
CA THR A 108 9.40 13.78 -13.39
C THR A 108 9.70 12.59 -14.29
N PHE A 109 9.23 12.64 -15.53
CA PHE A 109 9.48 11.61 -16.55
C PHE A 109 9.91 12.27 -17.86
N ASN A 110 11.04 11.84 -18.44
CA ASN A 110 11.61 12.42 -19.66
C ASN A 110 11.67 13.96 -19.64
N ASN A 111 12.13 14.56 -18.54
CA ASN A 111 12.17 16.02 -18.29
C ASN A 111 10.82 16.74 -18.26
N HIS A 112 9.70 16.01 -18.22
CA HIS A 112 8.37 16.58 -18.05
C HIS A 112 7.92 16.43 -16.60
N ARG A 113 7.33 17.49 -16.05
CA ARG A 113 6.78 17.48 -14.68
C ARG A 113 5.34 16.98 -14.72
N LEU A 114 5.05 16.03 -13.85
CA LEU A 114 3.73 15.43 -13.67
C LEU A 114 3.31 15.58 -12.23
N SER A 115 2.02 15.39 -11.98
CA SER A 115 1.54 15.31 -10.61
C SER A 115 0.41 14.32 -10.45
N TRP A 116 0.50 13.51 -9.40
CA TRP A 116 -0.50 12.57 -8.96
C TRP A 116 -1.25 13.13 -7.77
N THR A 117 -2.57 13.07 -7.78
CA THR A 117 -3.39 13.44 -6.62
C THR A 117 -4.18 12.23 -6.17
N HIS A 118 -4.10 11.90 -4.88
CA HIS A 118 -4.94 10.86 -4.29
C HIS A 118 -6.27 11.47 -3.87
N HIS A 119 -7.37 11.06 -4.47
CA HIS A 119 -8.72 11.51 -4.12
C HIS A 119 -9.39 10.48 -3.24
N VAL A 120 -9.97 10.94 -2.13
CA VAL A 120 -10.82 10.14 -1.25
C VAL A 120 -12.06 10.96 -0.97
N ASP A 121 -13.15 10.60 -1.64
CA ASP A 121 -14.43 11.28 -1.54
C ASP A 121 -15.39 10.41 -0.72
N ALA A 122 -16.05 11.01 0.27
CA ALA A 122 -17.13 10.35 0.98
C ALA A 122 -18.37 10.38 0.10
N VAL A 123 -18.92 9.20 -0.24
CA VAL A 123 -20.11 9.13 -1.07
C VAL A 123 -21.32 9.59 -0.23
N GLN A 124 -22.01 10.61 -0.73
CA GLN A 124 -23.20 11.15 -0.08
C GLN A 124 -24.25 10.03 0.08
N ASP A 125 -24.75 9.83 1.30
CA ASP A 125 -25.66 8.73 1.73
C ASP A 125 -25.08 7.31 1.90
N SER A 126 -23.75 7.12 1.91
CA SER A 126 -23.15 5.84 2.32
C SER A 126 -21.92 6.02 3.21
N LEU A 127 -21.57 4.99 4.00
CA LEU A 127 -20.30 4.95 4.75
C LEU A 127 -19.11 4.58 3.85
N GLU A 128 -19.30 4.51 2.53
CA GLU A 128 -18.29 4.08 1.59
C GLU A 128 -17.44 5.27 1.11
N GLU A 129 -16.13 5.12 1.23
CA GLU A 129 -15.15 6.05 0.68
C GLU A 129 -14.83 5.63 -0.75
N LYS A 130 -15.06 6.54 -1.72
CA LYS A 130 -14.59 6.34 -3.09
C LYS A 130 -13.17 6.84 -3.21
N ARG A 131 -12.24 5.95 -3.56
CA ARG A 131 -10.83 6.29 -3.77
C ARG A 131 -10.47 6.27 -5.24
N SER A 132 -9.72 7.28 -5.68
CA SER A 132 -9.17 7.35 -7.03
C SER A 132 -7.85 8.10 -7.05
N PHE A 133 -7.05 7.88 -8.10
CA PHE A 133 -5.87 8.67 -8.40
C PHE A 133 -6.09 9.51 -9.64
N THR A 134 -5.75 10.79 -9.57
CA THR A 134 -5.77 11.69 -10.72
C THR A 134 -4.35 12.02 -11.17
N LEU A 135 -4.01 11.66 -12.41
CA LEU A 135 -2.78 12.06 -13.07
C LEU A 135 -3.00 13.36 -13.85
N ARG A 136 -2.29 14.41 -13.48
CA ARG A 136 -2.21 15.66 -14.22
C ARG A 136 -1.00 15.65 -15.15
N PHE A 137 -1.25 15.89 -16.43
CA PHE A 137 -0.28 15.75 -17.52
C PHE A 137 -0.34 16.95 -18.48
N PRO A 138 0.78 17.50 -19.00
CA PRO A 138 0.74 18.56 -20.03
C PRO A 138 0.13 18.10 -21.37
N LYS A 139 -0.94 18.75 -21.86
CA LYS A 139 -1.67 18.28 -23.06
C LYS A 139 -0.79 18.11 -24.31
N ARG A 140 0.23 18.95 -24.48
CA ARG A 140 1.11 19.00 -25.67
C ARG A 140 1.86 17.69 -25.98
N HIS A 141 2.19 16.91 -24.96
CA HIS A 141 2.98 15.68 -25.11
C HIS A 141 2.22 14.42 -24.68
N ARG A 142 0.90 14.54 -24.47
CA ARG A 142 0.03 13.49 -23.94
C ARG A 142 0.15 12.18 -24.70
N HIS A 143 -0.01 12.21 -26.03
CA HIS A 143 -0.10 10.99 -26.83
C HIS A 143 1.21 10.20 -26.92
N ALA A 144 2.36 10.89 -26.86
CA ALA A 144 3.67 10.25 -26.97
C ALA A 144 4.20 9.74 -25.61
N LEU A 145 3.89 10.44 -24.52
CA LEU A 145 4.48 10.16 -23.21
C LEU A 145 3.57 9.38 -22.26
N LEU A 146 2.25 9.46 -22.41
CA LEU A 146 1.31 8.84 -21.45
C LEU A 146 1.50 7.33 -21.40
N SER A 147 1.53 6.65 -22.55
CA SER A 147 1.70 5.20 -22.61
C SER A 147 3.06 4.77 -22.04
N GLY A 148 4.14 5.46 -22.41
CA GLY A 148 5.48 5.21 -21.89
C GLY A 148 5.59 5.44 -20.38
N TYR A 149 4.94 6.48 -19.86
CA TYR A 149 4.92 6.78 -18.44
C TYR A 149 4.14 5.74 -17.64
N LEU A 150 2.94 5.36 -18.10
CA LEU A 150 2.14 4.33 -17.43
C LEU A 150 2.87 2.97 -17.45
N SER A 151 3.52 2.62 -18.56
CA SER A 151 4.36 1.41 -18.63
C SER A 151 5.54 1.47 -17.64
N HIS A 152 6.20 2.61 -17.50
CA HIS A 152 7.25 2.81 -16.50
C HIS A 152 6.73 2.62 -15.06
N VAL A 153 5.57 3.22 -14.73
CA VAL A 153 4.93 3.08 -13.42
C VAL A 153 4.61 1.62 -13.12
N THR A 154 3.99 0.91 -14.07
CA THR A 154 3.67 -0.51 -13.93
C THR A 154 4.92 -1.36 -13.75
N SER A 155 5.94 -1.19 -14.61
CA SER A 155 7.20 -1.95 -14.53
C SER A 155 7.87 -1.78 -13.16
N ARG A 156 7.99 -0.53 -12.68
CA ARG A 156 8.54 -0.22 -11.36
C ARG A 156 7.73 -0.87 -10.25
N ALA A 157 6.40 -0.78 -10.30
CA ALA A 157 5.53 -1.36 -9.28
C ALA A 157 5.68 -2.89 -9.21
N GLU A 158 5.77 -3.58 -10.35
CA GLU A 158 5.98 -5.01 -10.39
C GLU A 158 7.35 -5.41 -9.82
N GLU A 159 8.42 -4.66 -10.11
CA GLU A 159 9.73 -4.87 -9.49
C GLU A 159 9.62 -4.81 -7.95
N PHE A 160 8.94 -3.79 -7.41
CA PHE A 160 8.71 -3.67 -5.98
C PHE A 160 7.88 -4.83 -5.41
N GLU A 161 6.85 -5.28 -6.12
CA GLU A 161 6.08 -6.45 -5.71
C GLU A 161 6.92 -7.73 -5.67
N ARG A 162 7.75 -7.96 -6.70
CA ARG A 162 8.65 -9.12 -6.77
C ARG A 162 9.60 -9.14 -5.57
N VAL A 163 10.21 -8.00 -5.25
CA VAL A 163 11.11 -7.86 -4.09
C VAL A 163 10.35 -8.07 -2.78
N SER A 164 9.20 -7.41 -2.61
CA SER A 164 8.38 -7.51 -1.40
C SER A 164 7.88 -8.94 -1.16
N ARG A 165 7.47 -9.63 -2.23
CA ARG A 165 7.05 -11.04 -2.18
C ARG A 165 8.22 -11.94 -1.77
N CYS A 166 9.40 -11.76 -2.37
CA CYS A 166 10.59 -12.53 -2.03
C CYS A 166 10.97 -12.38 -0.55
N ILE A 167 10.92 -11.16 -0.01
CA ILE A 167 11.18 -10.90 1.42
C ILE A 167 10.12 -11.57 2.29
N ARG A 168 8.84 -11.47 1.93
CA ARG A 168 7.71 -12.05 2.69
C ARG A 168 7.74 -13.57 2.73
N LEU A 169 8.12 -14.21 1.64
CA LEU A 169 8.21 -15.67 1.52
C LEU A 169 9.49 -16.22 2.18
N GLY A 170 10.23 -15.38 2.91
CA GLY A 170 11.39 -15.83 3.67
C GLY A 170 12.58 -16.11 2.77
N GLY A 171 12.79 -15.32 1.70
CA GLY A 171 14.03 -15.29 0.92
C GLY A 171 15.23 -15.14 1.85
N SER A 172 15.76 -16.26 2.33
CA SER A 172 16.74 -16.31 3.39
C SER A 172 18.11 -16.17 2.76
N LEU A 173 18.57 -14.93 2.66
CA LEU A 173 19.98 -14.65 2.48
C LEU A 173 20.58 -14.35 3.85
N THR A 174 21.56 -15.17 4.24
CA THR A 174 22.31 -14.91 5.48
C THR A 174 22.95 -13.52 5.39
N PRO A 175 23.00 -12.73 6.48
CA PRO A 175 23.68 -11.44 6.49
C PRO A 175 25.13 -11.50 5.97
N ALA A 176 25.80 -12.64 6.17
CA ALA A 176 27.14 -12.90 5.63
C ALA A 176 27.16 -12.98 4.09
N HIS A 177 26.22 -13.70 3.47
CA HIS A 177 26.07 -13.73 2.01
C HIS A 177 25.71 -12.37 1.42
N VAL A 178 24.80 -11.62 2.08
CA VAL A 178 24.49 -10.24 1.66
C VAL A 178 25.76 -9.40 1.73
N GLY A 179 26.50 -9.49 2.84
CA GLY A 179 27.77 -8.79 3.03
C GLY A 179 28.81 -9.15 1.97
N GLU A 180 28.92 -10.42 1.60
CA GLU A 180 29.83 -10.89 0.57
C GLU A 180 29.49 -10.30 -0.81
N ILE A 181 28.23 -10.34 -1.22
CA ILE A 181 27.78 -9.76 -2.50
C ILE A 181 28.02 -8.25 -2.53
N LEU A 182 27.71 -7.56 -1.42
CA LEU A 182 27.93 -6.12 -1.29
C LEU A 182 29.43 -5.77 -1.34
N LEU A 183 30.30 -6.58 -0.73
CA LEU A 183 31.74 -6.37 -0.75
C LEU A 183 32.34 -6.64 -2.13
N ARG A 184 31.88 -7.70 -2.83
CA ARG A 184 32.28 -8.02 -4.21
C ARG A 184 31.91 -6.89 -5.18
N ASN A 185 30.75 -6.27 -4.99
CA ASN A 185 30.22 -5.21 -5.86
C ASN A 185 30.30 -3.81 -5.25
N ARG A 186 31.23 -3.55 -4.32
CA ARG A 186 31.32 -2.29 -3.56
C ARG A 186 31.38 -0.99 -4.38
N LYS A 187 31.78 -1.08 -5.65
CA LYS A 187 31.86 0.07 -6.56
C LYS A 187 30.53 0.36 -7.28
N ASN A 188 29.61 -0.60 -7.34
CA ASN A 188 28.35 -0.52 -8.10
C ASN A 188 27.18 -1.07 -7.26
N PRO A 189 26.49 -0.21 -6.48
CA PRO A 189 25.42 -0.66 -5.60
C PRO A 189 24.23 -1.28 -6.35
N ASP A 190 23.90 -0.80 -7.55
CA ASP A 190 22.81 -1.34 -8.36
C ASP A 190 23.05 -2.79 -8.78
N VAL A 191 24.29 -3.14 -9.14
CA VAL A 191 24.69 -4.50 -9.50
C VAL A 191 24.61 -5.41 -8.27
N ALA A 192 25.11 -4.92 -7.13
CA ALA A 192 25.07 -5.64 -5.86
C ALA A 192 23.64 -5.99 -5.45
N MET A 193 22.72 -5.02 -5.52
CA MET A 193 21.32 -5.22 -5.16
C MET A 193 20.61 -6.19 -6.12
N ARG A 194 20.88 -6.10 -7.43
CA ARG A 194 20.33 -7.05 -8.41
C ARG A 194 20.82 -8.48 -8.16
N GLU A 195 22.10 -8.66 -7.82
CA GLU A 195 22.66 -9.97 -7.48
C GLU A 195 22.05 -10.53 -6.19
N VAL A 196 21.90 -9.71 -5.14
CA VAL A 196 21.19 -10.10 -3.91
C VAL A 196 19.76 -10.57 -4.24
N LEU A 197 19.02 -9.82 -5.04
CA LEU A 197 17.65 -10.17 -5.43
C LEU A 197 17.61 -11.46 -6.27
N SER A 198 18.56 -11.64 -7.19
CA SER A 198 18.66 -12.86 -8.00
C SER A 198 18.94 -14.09 -7.15
N VAL A 199 19.89 -14.01 -6.20
CA VAL A 199 20.21 -15.12 -5.30
C VAL A 199 19.04 -15.41 -4.35
N MET A 200 18.35 -14.38 -3.87
CA MET A 200 17.15 -14.54 -3.04
C MET A 200 15.99 -15.20 -3.81
N GLN A 201 15.77 -14.81 -5.07
CA GLN A 201 14.74 -15.42 -5.93
C GLN A 201 15.08 -16.86 -6.29
N GLY A 202 16.32 -17.16 -6.69
CA GLY A 202 16.74 -18.52 -7.04
C GLY A 202 16.61 -19.52 -5.89
N LYS A 203 16.82 -19.08 -4.65
CA LYS A 203 16.56 -19.92 -3.46
C LYS A 203 15.08 -20.17 -3.20
N MET A 204 14.21 -19.24 -3.59
CA MET A 204 12.76 -19.39 -3.43
C MET A 204 12.20 -20.40 -4.43
N ASP A 205 12.67 -20.38 -5.68
CA ASP A 205 12.23 -21.34 -6.71
C ASP A 205 12.57 -22.79 -6.34
N VAL A 206 13.69 -23.02 -5.64
CA VAL A 206 14.07 -24.34 -5.11
C VAL A 206 13.16 -24.78 -3.97
N VAL A 207 12.72 -23.87 -3.09
CA VAL A 207 11.82 -24.17 -1.97
C VAL A 207 10.40 -24.44 -2.46
N VAL A 208 9.90 -23.67 -3.44
CA VAL A 208 8.57 -23.88 -4.04
C VAL A 208 8.54 -25.14 -4.90
N ALA A 209 9.63 -25.47 -5.59
CA ALA A 209 9.74 -26.73 -6.32
C ALA A 209 9.74 -27.96 -5.39
N ALA A 210 10.31 -27.85 -4.19
CA ALA A 210 10.29 -28.92 -3.19
C ALA A 210 8.90 -29.14 -2.56
N ASP A 211 8.11 -28.06 -2.38
CA ASP A 211 6.74 -28.13 -1.82
C ASP A 211 5.72 -28.74 -2.79
N HIS A 212 6.03 -28.80 -4.09
CA HIS A 212 5.19 -29.42 -5.13
C HIS A 212 5.50 -30.89 -5.41
N THR A 213 6.54 -31.49 -4.81
CA THR A 213 6.93 -32.88 -5.05
C THR A 213 6.50 -33.88 -3.97
N ASP A 214 5.78 -33.46 -2.93
CA ASP A 214 5.42 -34.33 -1.80
C ASP A 214 4.01 -34.93 -1.90
N ASN A 215 3.50 -35.17 -3.12
CA ASN A 215 2.22 -35.88 -3.34
C ASN A 215 2.32 -36.86 -4.52
N GLU A 216 3.26 -37.81 -4.45
CA GLU A 216 3.14 -39.12 -5.10
C GLU A 216 4.08 -40.10 -4.38
N GLU A 217 3.50 -41.11 -3.72
CA GLU A 217 4.24 -42.18 -3.04
C GLU A 217 5.16 -42.93 -4.02
N VAL A 218 6.38 -43.27 -3.57
CA VAL A 218 6.93 -44.64 -3.51
C VAL A 218 8.42 -44.59 -3.13
N GLY A 219 8.80 -45.41 -2.13
CA GLY A 219 10.11 -46.08 -2.09
C GLY A 219 11.16 -45.53 -1.12
N MET A 220 11.37 -46.28 -0.03
CA MET A 220 12.54 -46.18 0.86
C MET A 220 13.86 -45.97 0.11
N VAL A 221 14.65 -44.96 0.50
CA VAL A 221 16.10 -45.09 0.63
C VAL A 221 16.58 -44.32 1.87
N ALA A 222 17.06 -45.07 2.85
CA ALA A 222 17.77 -44.55 4.00
C ALA A 222 19.12 -43.95 3.58
N VAL A 223 19.44 -42.74 4.05
CA VAL A 223 20.84 -42.32 4.24
C VAL A 223 21.00 -41.79 5.66
N ARG A 224 21.94 -42.44 6.33
CA ARG A 224 22.30 -42.39 7.74
C ARG A 224 22.94 -41.06 8.10
N SER A 225 22.68 -40.58 9.32
CA SER A 225 23.53 -39.62 10.03
C SER A 225 23.93 -40.25 11.36
N PRO A 226 25.23 -40.42 11.70
CA PRO A 226 25.64 -40.96 12.98
C PRO A 226 26.11 -39.89 13.98
N GLU A 227 25.63 -40.08 15.21
CA GLU A 227 26.28 -39.89 16.51
C GLU A 227 26.73 -38.50 17.00
N SER A 228 26.13 -38.08 18.12
CA SER A 228 26.79 -38.04 19.46
C SER A 228 25.72 -37.71 20.52
N VAL A 229 25.19 -38.69 21.27
CA VAL A 229 25.62 -39.06 22.63
C VAL A 229 25.79 -37.87 23.57
N LEU A 230 24.82 -37.64 24.46
CA LEU A 230 25.06 -37.61 25.91
C LEU A 230 23.78 -37.97 26.68
N LEU A 231 23.94 -39.00 27.51
CA LEU A 231 23.01 -39.56 28.50
C LEU A 231 22.90 -38.65 29.73
N MET A 232 21.69 -38.54 30.27
CA MET A 232 21.29 -38.52 31.71
C MET A 232 19.93 -37.80 31.77
N GLY A 233 18.88 -38.28 32.43
CA GLY A 233 18.67 -39.39 33.33
C GLY A 233 17.17 -39.58 33.56
N SER A 234 16.84 -40.66 34.24
CA SER A 234 15.58 -41.42 34.27
C SER A 234 14.35 -40.78 34.96
N PRO A 235 13.16 -41.43 34.81
CA PRO A 235 11.81 -40.88 35.02
C PRO A 235 11.07 -41.45 36.25
N GLU A 236 10.08 -40.73 36.79
CA GLU A 236 9.03 -41.27 37.69
C GLU A 236 7.72 -40.49 37.47
N ASN A 237 6.72 -41.08 36.80
CA ASN A 237 5.58 -41.82 37.39
C ASN A 237 4.61 -40.93 38.20
N TRP A 238 3.38 -40.78 37.69
CA TRP A 238 2.15 -41.16 38.39
C TRP A 238 0.99 -41.21 37.39
N ASP A 239 0.53 -42.43 37.16
CA ASP A 239 -0.73 -42.75 36.51
C ASP A 239 -1.94 -42.25 37.31
N SER A 240 -2.95 -41.84 36.55
CA SER A 240 -4.38 -42.11 36.77
C SER A 240 -5.04 -41.65 38.07
N LEU A 241 -6.07 -40.79 37.94
CA LEU A 241 -7.45 -41.18 38.31
C LEU A 241 -8.50 -40.17 37.84
N SER A 242 -9.58 -40.76 37.37
CA SER A 242 -10.83 -40.22 36.86
C SER A 242 -11.57 -39.23 37.77
N GLY A 243 -12.32 -38.31 37.17
CA GLY A 243 -13.36 -37.57 37.88
C GLY A 243 -14.21 -36.65 37.00
N LYS A 244 -15.17 -37.20 36.26
CA LYS A 244 -16.31 -36.43 35.70
C LYS A 244 -17.12 -35.82 36.85
N LYS A 245 -17.33 -34.50 36.85
CA LYS A 245 -18.53 -33.87 37.45
C LYS A 245 -18.90 -32.57 36.73
N ARG A 246 -20.21 -32.40 36.62
CA ARG A 246 -20.96 -31.51 35.72
C ARG A 246 -21.44 -30.27 36.49
N LYS A 247 -21.29 -29.11 35.85
CA LYS A 247 -22.00 -27.80 36.00
C LYS A 247 -22.22 -27.20 37.40
N GLU A 248 -21.70 -25.98 37.58
CA GLU A 248 -22.52 -24.85 38.04
C GLU A 248 -21.98 -23.52 37.48
N GLN A 249 -22.90 -22.60 37.23
CA GLN A 249 -22.79 -21.45 36.35
C GLN A 249 -22.84 -20.18 37.20
N GLN A 250 -21.73 -19.43 37.32
CA GLN A 250 -21.76 -18.06 37.85
C GLN A 250 -20.70 -17.16 37.16
N HIS A 251 -21.23 -16.13 36.51
CA HIS A 251 -20.62 -14.89 36.00
C HIS A 251 -19.12 -14.92 35.60
N GLY A 252 -18.88 -15.26 34.33
CA GLY A 252 -17.58 -15.06 33.69
C GLY A 252 -17.33 -13.59 33.39
N THR A 253 -16.66 -12.88 34.31
CA THR A 253 -15.84 -11.73 33.93
C THR A 253 -14.75 -12.23 32.99
N SER A 254 -14.61 -11.58 31.84
CA SER A 254 -13.76 -12.05 30.75
C SER A 254 -12.31 -12.21 31.24
N ASN A 255 -11.59 -13.20 30.71
CA ASN A 255 -10.17 -13.41 31.01
C ASN A 255 -9.35 -12.13 30.71
N LEU A 256 -9.85 -11.30 29.78
CA LEU A 256 -9.35 -9.97 29.47
C LEU A 256 -9.46 -9.00 30.65
N ASP A 257 -10.60 -8.95 31.34
CA ASP A 257 -10.79 -8.06 32.50
C ASP A 257 -9.87 -8.41 33.67
N LYS A 258 -9.62 -9.70 33.88
CA LYS A 258 -8.67 -10.18 34.89
C LYS A 258 -7.24 -9.78 34.52
N LYS A 259 -6.86 -9.90 33.25
CA LYS A 259 -5.55 -9.43 32.74
C LYS A 259 -5.41 -7.92 32.86
N VAL A 260 -6.42 -7.14 32.47
CA VAL A 260 -6.41 -5.67 32.58
C VAL A 260 -6.27 -5.24 34.04
N LYS A 261 -7.03 -5.85 34.96
CA LYS A 261 -6.89 -5.57 36.41
C LYS A 261 -5.49 -5.92 36.94
N PHE A 262 -4.88 -7.00 36.46
CA PHE A 262 -3.53 -7.37 36.84
C PHE A 262 -2.49 -6.35 36.35
N PHE A 263 -2.57 -5.89 35.09
CA PHE A 263 -1.69 -4.86 34.55
C PHE A 263 -1.89 -3.49 35.20
N VAL A 264 -3.12 -3.12 35.51
CA VAL A 264 -3.43 -1.87 36.25
C VAL A 264 -2.83 -1.91 37.65
N ARG A 265 -2.90 -3.06 38.34
CA ARG A 265 -2.32 -3.26 39.67
C ARG A 265 -0.79 -3.33 39.65
N LEU A 266 -0.19 -3.89 38.60
CA LEU A 266 1.26 -3.84 38.38
C LEU A 266 1.76 -2.41 38.17
N ARG A 267 1.03 -1.61 37.40
CA ARG A 267 1.38 -0.20 37.16
C ARG A 267 1.25 0.67 38.42
N SER A 268 0.32 0.35 39.33
CA SER A 268 0.23 1.05 40.61
C SER A 268 1.35 0.67 41.58
N LEU A 269 1.93 -0.53 41.45
CA LEU A 269 3.03 -1.00 42.29
C LEU A 269 4.41 -0.49 41.84
N THR A 270 4.55 -0.03 40.59
CA THR A 270 5.79 0.56 40.07
C THR A 270 5.87 2.08 40.24
N LYS A 271 4.83 2.73 40.78
CA LYS A 271 4.91 4.12 41.23
C LYS A 271 5.29 4.14 42.71
N SER A 272 6.54 3.75 42.99
CA SER A 272 7.17 4.07 44.26
C SER A 272 7.38 5.58 44.33
N ASP A 273 6.67 6.16 45.29
CA ASP A 273 6.93 7.36 46.06
C ASP A 273 8.36 7.94 45.89
N SER A 274 8.47 9.04 45.14
CA SER A 274 9.61 9.95 45.23
C SER A 274 9.06 11.20 45.90
N GLY A 275 9.29 11.30 47.21
CA GLY A 275 8.63 12.33 48.02
C GLY A 275 9.02 12.37 49.48
N ARG A 276 10.33 12.36 49.80
CA ARG A 276 10.96 13.23 50.82
C ARG A 276 12.46 12.95 50.94
#